data_AF-A0A2E9U3T4-F1
#
_entry.id   AF-A0A2E9U3T4-F1
#
_cell.length_a   1.000
_cell.length_b   1.000
_cell.length_c   1.000
_cell.angle_alpha   90.00
_cell.angle_beta   90.00
_cell.angle_gamma   90.00
#
_symmetry.space_group_name_H-M   'P 1'
#
loop_
_entity.id
_entity.type
_entity.pdbx_description
1 polymer ?
#
loop_
_entity_poly.entity_id
_entity_poly.type
_entity_poly.pdbx_seq_one_letter_code
_entity_poly.pdbx_strand_id
1 'polypeptide(L)'
;MKEEIDNYFKEIERNVAATYKIANKARKQGFDPEEEASVPLAKNMAERIEGLIGTLIPDIINSGLSKRIQELEKKIGKLDPRVALTVSLEVATEKFCKFEDKIKAMEAGIRVGLAYLTLGVVSSPLEGFVELKLKKRRDGKEYFCLMYSGPIRSAGGTAGAFSLVIADHIRKKMGYDVYDASEKEIRRMVTELYDYHERVTNLQYLPSEKEIRYLVKKLP
;
A
#
# COMPACT_ATOMS: atom_id res chain seq x y z
N MET A 1 26.40 -28.40 -0.42
CA MET A 1 25.45 -27.45 -1.04
C MET A 1 24.38 -26.91 -0.07
N LYS A 2 23.41 -27.69 0.43
CA LYS A 2 22.39 -27.14 1.38
C LYS A 2 23.01 -26.60 2.67
N GLU A 3 23.92 -27.38 3.27
CA GLU A 3 24.60 -26.99 4.51
C GLU A 3 25.53 -25.78 4.32
N GLU A 4 26.20 -25.68 3.16
CA GLU A 4 27.02 -24.51 2.81
C GLU A 4 26.17 -23.25 2.65
N ILE A 5 25.00 -23.35 1.99
CA ILE A 5 24.05 -22.24 1.86
C ILE A 5 23.50 -21.83 3.24
N ASP A 6 23.14 -22.79 4.08
CA ASP A 6 22.64 -22.51 5.43
C ASP A 6 23.72 -21.83 6.30
N ASN A 7 24.98 -22.25 6.19
CA ASN A 7 26.10 -21.63 6.88
C ASN A 7 26.37 -20.21 6.35
N TYR A 8 26.28 -20.00 5.05
CA TYR A 8 26.41 -18.68 4.43
C TYR A 8 25.33 -17.70 4.94
N PHE A 9 24.05 -18.11 4.97
CA PHE A 9 23.00 -17.28 5.53
C PHE A 9 23.19 -17.00 7.02
N LYS A 10 23.63 -17.99 7.82
CA LYS A 10 23.94 -17.78 9.25
C LYS A 10 25.07 -16.78 9.44
N GLU A 11 26.08 -16.78 8.58
CA GLU A 11 27.17 -15.80 8.62
C GLU A 11 26.64 -14.38 8.35
N ILE A 12 25.83 -14.21 7.30
CA ILE A 12 25.18 -12.92 7.00
C ILE A 12 24.32 -12.46 8.19
N GLU A 13 23.49 -13.33 8.76
CA GLU A 13 22.63 -12.99 9.90
C GLU A 13 23.44 -12.53 11.11
N ARG A 14 24.57 -13.19 11.41
CA ARG A 14 25.47 -12.79 12.51
C ARG A 14 26.08 -11.42 12.26
N ASN A 15 26.56 -11.17 11.04
CA ASN A 15 27.18 -9.89 10.68
C ASN A 15 26.15 -8.74 10.72
N VAL A 16 24.95 -8.96 10.18
CA VAL A 16 23.83 -8.01 10.26
C VAL A 16 23.48 -7.71 11.73
N ALA A 17 23.35 -8.73 12.57
CA ALA A 17 23.03 -8.55 13.98
C ALA A 17 24.13 -7.78 14.73
N ALA A 18 25.40 -8.01 14.43
CA ALA A 18 26.51 -7.26 15.01
C ALA A 18 26.45 -5.77 14.63
N THR A 19 26.24 -5.47 13.34
CA THR A 19 26.09 -4.08 12.86
C THR A 19 24.87 -3.39 13.44
N TYR A 20 23.73 -4.09 13.54
CA TYR A 20 22.50 -3.56 14.12
C TYR A 20 22.68 -3.18 15.60
N LYS A 21 23.45 -3.96 16.37
CA LYS A 21 23.79 -3.61 17.76
C LYS A 21 24.62 -2.32 17.85
N ILE A 22 25.59 -2.15 16.95
CA ILE A 22 26.41 -0.92 16.89
C ILE A 22 25.53 0.29 16.55
N ALA A 23 24.67 0.16 15.53
CA ALA A 23 23.77 1.24 15.12
C ALA A 23 22.83 1.67 16.25
N ASN A 24 22.20 0.73 16.96
CA ASN A 24 21.34 1.06 18.10
C ASN A 24 22.12 1.67 19.28
N LYS A 25 23.36 1.23 19.54
CA LYS A 25 24.20 1.84 20.57
C LYS A 25 24.54 3.30 20.24
N ALA A 26 24.75 3.61 18.96
CA ALA A 26 24.98 4.98 18.49
C ALA A 26 23.73 5.85 18.64
N ARG A 27 22.57 5.38 18.15
CA ARG A 27 21.31 6.13 18.18
C ARG A 27 20.79 6.43 19.58
N LYS A 28 21.02 5.53 20.55
CA LYS A 28 20.73 5.76 21.97
C LYS A 28 21.50 6.92 22.61
N GLN A 29 22.45 7.53 21.92
CA GLN A 29 23.11 8.76 22.37
C GLN A 29 22.23 10.01 22.17
N GLY A 30 21.10 9.90 21.45
CA GLY A 30 20.14 10.98 21.28
C GLY A 30 20.56 12.07 20.28
N PHE A 31 21.53 11.78 19.40
CA PHE A 31 21.98 12.70 18.35
C PHE A 31 21.18 12.60 17.04
N ASP A 32 20.40 11.53 16.90
CA ASP A 32 19.57 11.24 15.73
C ASP A 32 18.07 11.47 16.05
N PRO A 33 17.19 11.64 15.03
CA PRO A 33 15.75 11.81 15.26
C PRO A 33 15.06 10.65 16.00
N GLU A 34 15.64 9.45 15.92
CA GLU A 34 15.09 8.23 16.53
C GLU A 34 16.18 7.53 17.34
N GLU A 35 15.85 7.05 18.53
CA GLU A 35 16.77 6.37 19.45
C GLU A 35 17.10 4.92 19.04
N GLU A 36 16.36 4.38 18.07
CA GLU A 36 16.54 3.03 17.52
C GLU A 36 16.80 3.07 16.01
N ALA A 37 17.44 2.01 15.51
CA ALA A 37 17.71 1.86 14.08
C ALA A 37 16.39 1.83 13.28
N SER A 38 16.20 2.83 12.42
CA SER A 38 14.94 3.04 11.68
C SER A 38 14.68 2.05 10.54
N VAL A 39 15.64 1.15 10.24
CA VAL A 39 15.51 0.16 9.15
C VAL A 39 15.20 -1.20 9.76
N PRO A 40 13.92 -1.64 9.76
CA PRO A 40 13.55 -2.92 10.35
C PRO A 40 14.12 -4.09 9.54
N LEU A 41 14.51 -5.16 10.25
CA LEU A 41 14.97 -6.40 9.63
C LEU A 41 13.77 -7.28 9.28
N ALA A 42 13.79 -7.89 8.09
CA ALA A 42 12.80 -8.84 7.64
C ALA A 42 13.47 -10.00 6.90
N LYS A 43 13.05 -11.24 7.17
CA LYS A 43 13.61 -12.45 6.54
C LYS A 43 12.89 -12.85 5.25
N ASN A 44 11.64 -12.42 5.09
CA ASN A 44 10.82 -12.76 3.93
C ASN A 44 9.89 -11.60 3.54
N MET A 45 9.19 -11.76 2.41
CA MET A 45 8.27 -10.75 1.89
C MET A 45 7.13 -10.43 2.86
N ALA A 46 6.57 -11.43 3.54
CA ALA A 46 5.44 -11.24 4.43
C ALA A 46 5.83 -10.42 5.67
N GLU A 47 7.00 -10.72 6.26
CA GLU A 47 7.59 -9.92 7.35
C GLU A 47 7.93 -8.50 6.88
N ARG A 48 8.40 -8.34 5.64
CA ARG A 48 8.69 -7.02 5.07
C ARG A 48 7.43 -6.16 4.95
N ILE A 49 6.32 -6.76 4.53
CA ILE A 49 5.01 -6.08 4.45
C ILE A 49 4.53 -5.68 5.84
N GLU A 50 4.57 -6.61 6.81
CA GLU A 50 4.19 -6.33 8.19
C GLU A 50 5.06 -5.22 8.80
N GLY A 51 6.38 -5.32 8.65
CA GLY A 51 7.34 -4.30 9.10
C GLY A 51 7.14 -2.94 8.44
N LEU A 52 6.91 -2.92 7.12
CA LEU A 52 6.67 -1.69 6.36
C LEU A 52 5.40 -0.98 6.83
N ILE A 53 4.29 -1.70 6.96
CA ILE A 53 3.03 -1.10 7.42
C ILE A 53 3.09 -0.75 8.91
N GLY A 54 3.85 -1.52 9.69
CA GLY A 54 4.07 -1.27 11.11
C GLY A 54 4.73 0.06 11.44
N THR A 55 5.43 0.70 10.49
CA THR A 55 5.96 2.05 10.71
C THR A 55 4.86 3.11 10.82
N LEU A 56 3.68 2.86 10.24
CA LEU A 56 2.50 3.73 10.36
C LEU A 56 1.47 3.18 11.35
N ILE A 57 1.41 1.85 11.49
CA ILE A 57 0.38 1.15 12.26
C ILE A 57 1.08 0.15 13.18
N PRO A 58 1.66 0.60 14.31
CA PRO A 58 2.48 -0.26 15.18
C PRO A 58 1.78 -1.54 15.63
N ASP A 59 0.47 -1.48 15.87
CA ASP A 59 -0.35 -2.62 16.32
C ASP A 59 -0.45 -3.76 15.29
N ILE A 60 -0.05 -3.53 14.03
CA ILE A 60 -0.02 -4.58 13.01
C ILE A 60 1.18 -5.51 13.19
N ILE A 61 2.23 -5.06 13.90
CA ILE A 61 3.43 -5.86 14.15
C ILE A 61 3.07 -7.01 15.08
N ASN A 62 3.44 -8.23 14.70
CA ASN A 62 3.12 -9.48 15.42
C ASN A 62 1.62 -9.79 15.52
N SER A 63 0.78 -9.11 14.74
CA SER A 63 -0.67 -9.37 14.68
C SER A 63 -1.02 -10.71 14.02
N GLY A 64 -0.04 -11.37 13.39
CA GLY A 64 -0.22 -12.59 12.62
C GLY A 64 -0.46 -12.33 11.12
N LEU A 65 -0.36 -11.08 10.67
CA LEU A 65 -0.48 -10.71 9.26
C LEU A 65 0.51 -11.49 8.38
N SER A 66 1.78 -11.54 8.76
CA SER A 66 2.81 -12.24 7.99
C SER A 66 2.51 -13.73 7.82
N LYS A 67 2.11 -14.41 8.89
CA LYS A 67 1.68 -15.82 8.87
C LYS A 67 0.49 -16.01 7.94
N ARG A 68 -0.50 -15.12 8.02
CA ARG A 68 -1.71 -15.20 7.20
C ARG A 68 -1.43 -15.00 5.71
N ILE A 69 -0.52 -14.10 5.35
CA ILE A 69 -0.06 -13.95 3.95
C ILE A 69 0.54 -15.27 3.45
N GLN A 70 1.44 -15.88 4.22
CA GLN A 70 2.09 -17.13 3.84
C GLN A 70 1.09 -18.30 3.70
N GLU A 71 0.06 -18.36 4.56
CA GLU A 71 -1.04 -19.34 4.44
C GLU A 71 -1.81 -19.17 3.13
N LEU A 72 -2.18 -17.93 2.80
CA LEU A 72 -2.89 -17.61 1.57
C LEU A 72 -2.05 -17.94 0.34
N GLU A 73 -0.76 -17.64 0.35
CA GLU A 73 0.17 -18.00 -0.73
C GLU A 73 0.30 -19.52 -0.92
N LYS A 74 0.35 -20.29 0.17
CA LYS A 74 0.36 -21.77 0.09
C LYS A 74 -0.92 -22.32 -0.54
N LYS A 75 -2.06 -21.68 -0.29
CA LYS A 75 -3.37 -22.15 -0.75
C LYS A 75 -3.70 -21.71 -2.18
N ILE A 76 -3.41 -20.46 -2.52
CA ILE A 76 -3.87 -19.81 -3.75
C ILE A 76 -2.74 -19.68 -4.79
N GLY A 77 -1.49 -19.63 -4.32
CA GLY A 77 -0.30 -19.38 -5.14
C GLY A 77 0.45 -18.14 -4.66
N LYS A 78 1.78 -18.17 -4.76
CA LYS A 78 2.62 -17.02 -4.46
C LYS A 78 2.36 -15.90 -5.46
N LEU A 79 2.33 -14.66 -4.98
CA LEU A 79 2.11 -13.44 -5.77
C LEU A 79 0.77 -13.39 -6.52
N ASP A 80 -0.19 -14.25 -6.16
CA ASP A 80 -1.53 -14.20 -6.75
C ASP A 80 -2.27 -12.94 -6.25
N PRO A 81 -2.84 -12.10 -7.13
CA PRO A 81 -3.53 -10.88 -6.72
C PRO A 81 -4.71 -11.11 -5.76
N ARG A 82 -5.29 -12.32 -5.74
CA ARG A 82 -6.35 -12.69 -4.77
C ARG A 82 -5.83 -12.73 -3.34
N VAL A 83 -4.54 -12.96 -3.12
CA VAL A 83 -3.91 -12.84 -1.80
C VAL A 83 -4.01 -11.38 -1.33
N ALA A 84 -3.63 -10.43 -2.20
CA ALA A 84 -3.74 -8.98 -1.92
C ALA A 84 -5.18 -8.57 -1.58
N LEU A 85 -6.16 -9.00 -2.38
CA LEU A 85 -7.58 -8.71 -2.15
C LEU A 85 -8.11 -9.30 -0.84
N THR A 86 -7.71 -10.53 -0.52
CA THR A 86 -8.16 -11.22 0.70
C THR A 86 -7.56 -10.57 1.94
N VAL A 87 -6.24 -10.36 1.95
CA VAL A 87 -5.57 -9.82 3.14
C VAL A 87 -5.93 -8.35 3.37
N SER A 88 -6.07 -7.55 2.31
CA SER A 88 -6.51 -6.16 2.43
C SER A 88 -7.90 -6.04 3.03
N LEU A 89 -8.84 -6.91 2.63
CA LEU A 89 -10.17 -6.95 3.24
C LEU A 89 -10.12 -7.44 4.69
N GLU A 90 -9.37 -8.50 4.99
CA GLU A 90 -9.23 -9.01 6.37
C GLU A 90 -8.70 -7.92 7.33
N VAL A 91 -7.73 -7.10 6.89
CA VAL A 91 -7.24 -5.93 7.63
C VAL A 91 -8.31 -4.84 7.74
N ALA A 92 -8.99 -4.50 6.63
CA ALA A 92 -10.06 -3.50 6.63
C ALA A 92 -11.25 -3.86 7.52
N THR A 93 -11.45 -5.15 7.79
CA THR A 93 -12.46 -5.67 8.73
C THR A 93 -11.92 -5.91 10.14
N GLU A 94 -10.75 -5.36 10.47
CA GLU A 94 -10.13 -5.40 11.81
C GLU A 94 -9.83 -6.82 12.34
N LYS A 95 -9.46 -7.77 11.46
CA LYS A 95 -9.14 -9.15 11.88
C LYS A 95 -7.83 -9.24 12.68
N PHE A 96 -6.92 -8.30 12.50
CA PHE A 96 -5.54 -8.35 13.01
C PHE A 96 -5.29 -7.38 14.17
N CYS A 97 -5.82 -6.17 14.07
CA CYS A 97 -5.72 -5.12 15.09
C CYS A 97 -6.97 -4.24 15.03
N LYS A 98 -7.17 -3.43 16.06
CA LYS A 98 -8.25 -2.43 16.13
C LYS A 98 -7.76 -1.08 15.61
N PHE A 99 -8.68 -0.32 15.05
CA PHE A 99 -8.40 1.03 14.58
C PHE A 99 -9.31 2.03 15.29
N GLU A 100 -8.89 3.29 15.30
CA GLU A 100 -9.66 4.39 15.88
C GLU A 100 -11.04 4.52 15.23
N ASP A 101 -11.09 4.34 13.91
CA ASP A 101 -12.30 4.35 13.14
C ASP A 101 -12.24 3.41 11.93
N LYS A 102 -13.38 3.24 11.27
CA LYS A 102 -13.50 2.39 10.08
C LYS A 102 -12.70 2.92 8.89
N ILE A 103 -12.49 4.22 8.78
CA ILE A 103 -11.72 4.82 7.68
C ILE A 103 -10.26 4.40 7.80
N LYS A 104 -9.68 4.50 9.00
CA LYS A 104 -8.33 4.04 9.31
C LYS A 104 -8.14 2.55 9.07
N ALA A 105 -9.13 1.72 9.42
CA ALA A 105 -9.12 0.30 9.08
C ALA A 105 -9.08 0.07 7.55
N MET A 106 -9.94 0.77 6.79
CA MET A 106 -9.97 0.66 5.33
C MET A 106 -8.68 1.19 4.67
N GLU A 107 -8.12 2.29 5.16
CA GLU A 107 -6.80 2.80 4.75
C GLU A 107 -5.72 1.74 4.96
N ALA A 108 -5.66 1.14 6.15
CA ALA A 108 -4.72 0.08 6.47
C ALA A 108 -4.85 -1.11 5.52
N GLY A 109 -6.08 -1.53 5.22
CA GLY A 109 -6.35 -2.59 4.25
C GLY A 109 -5.79 -2.28 2.87
N ILE A 110 -6.05 -1.07 2.35
CA ILE A 110 -5.53 -0.63 1.05
C ILE A 110 -3.99 -0.63 1.04
N ARG A 111 -3.36 -0.11 2.11
CA ARG A 111 -1.90 -0.06 2.25
C ARG A 111 -1.29 -1.47 2.27
N VAL A 112 -1.87 -2.41 3.02
CA VAL A 112 -1.39 -3.80 3.07
C VAL A 112 -1.51 -4.48 1.71
N GLY A 113 -2.64 -4.29 1.01
CA GLY A 113 -2.81 -4.83 -0.35
C GLY A 113 -1.78 -4.27 -1.34
N LEU A 114 -1.55 -2.95 -1.31
CA LEU A 114 -0.55 -2.28 -2.14
C LEU A 114 0.88 -2.74 -1.78
N ALA A 115 1.18 -2.92 -0.49
CA ALA A 115 2.47 -3.45 -0.04
C ALA A 115 2.70 -4.87 -0.54
N TYR A 116 1.69 -5.73 -0.52
CA TYR A 116 1.80 -7.09 -1.05
C TYR A 116 2.11 -7.09 -2.56
N LEU A 117 1.38 -6.30 -3.35
CA LEU A 117 1.56 -6.23 -4.80
C LEU A 117 2.92 -5.66 -5.22
N THR A 118 3.52 -4.86 -4.35
CA THR A 118 4.84 -4.26 -4.54
C THR A 118 5.94 -4.99 -3.79
N LEU A 119 5.67 -6.21 -3.31
CA LEU A 119 6.62 -7.06 -2.57
C LEU A 119 7.19 -6.43 -1.29
N GLY A 120 6.59 -5.34 -0.81
CA GLY A 120 7.09 -4.52 0.28
C GLY A 120 8.43 -3.83 -0.03
N VAL A 121 8.80 -3.63 -1.29
CA VAL A 121 10.11 -3.06 -1.68
C VAL A 121 10.07 -1.60 -2.13
N VAL A 122 8.89 -0.98 -2.15
CA VAL A 122 8.70 0.42 -2.57
C VAL A 122 7.98 1.23 -1.48
N SER A 123 8.15 2.55 -1.47
CA SER A 123 7.55 3.42 -0.46
C SER A 123 6.07 3.75 -0.72
N SER A 124 5.53 3.40 -1.89
CA SER A 124 4.16 3.74 -2.29
C SER A 124 3.04 3.35 -1.31
N PRO A 125 3.10 2.23 -0.57
CA PRO A 125 2.13 1.94 0.49
C PRO A 125 2.14 2.94 1.65
N LEU A 126 3.25 3.65 1.87
CA LEU A 126 3.40 4.63 2.96
C LEU A 126 3.21 6.05 2.43
N GLU A 127 3.98 6.40 1.40
CA GLU A 127 4.10 7.77 0.90
C GLU A 127 3.17 8.03 -0.28
N GLY A 128 2.97 7.03 -1.15
CA GLY A 128 2.23 7.16 -2.40
C GLY A 128 0.71 7.23 -2.21
N PHE A 129 0.16 6.33 -1.39
CA PHE A 129 -1.22 6.42 -0.92
C PHE A 129 -1.25 7.20 0.40
N VAL A 130 -1.88 8.37 0.39
CA VAL A 130 -1.82 9.34 1.50
C VAL A 130 -2.94 9.09 2.50
N GLU A 131 -4.19 9.05 2.04
CA GLU A 131 -5.37 8.90 2.89
C GLU A 131 -6.59 8.48 2.06
N LEU A 132 -7.58 7.90 2.73
CA LEU A 132 -8.92 7.65 2.22
C LEU A 132 -9.87 8.69 2.81
N LYS A 133 -10.52 9.45 1.96
CA LYS A 133 -11.63 10.32 2.36
C LYS A 133 -12.96 9.72 1.95
N LEU A 134 -13.97 9.90 2.78
CA LEU A 134 -15.36 9.69 2.40
C LEU A 134 -15.94 11.02 1.94
N LYS A 135 -16.50 11.04 0.73
CA LYS A 135 -17.14 12.23 0.16
C LYS A 135 -18.58 11.92 -0.21
N LYS A 136 -19.40 12.98 -0.26
CA LYS A 136 -20.81 12.88 -0.62
C LYS A 136 -21.02 12.96 -2.12
N ARG A 137 -21.86 12.06 -2.63
CA ARG A 137 -22.45 12.06 -3.96
C ARG A 137 -23.56 13.10 -4.05
N ARG A 138 -24.06 13.33 -5.26
CA ARG A 138 -25.20 14.23 -5.53
C ARG A 138 -26.50 13.76 -4.88
N ASP A 139 -26.65 12.44 -4.72
CA ASP A 139 -27.80 11.81 -4.03
C ASP A 139 -27.64 11.75 -2.50
N GLY A 140 -26.55 12.32 -1.96
CA GLY A 140 -26.28 12.39 -0.53
C GLY A 140 -25.58 11.17 0.06
N LYS A 141 -25.41 10.09 -0.70
CA LYS A 141 -24.67 8.89 -0.27
C LYS A 141 -23.16 9.12 -0.27
N GLU A 142 -22.41 8.20 0.32
CA GLU A 142 -20.94 8.32 0.45
C GLU A 142 -20.18 7.41 -0.53
N TYR A 143 -19.07 7.93 -1.06
CA TYR A 143 -18.14 7.21 -1.94
C TYR A 143 -16.69 7.38 -1.45
N PHE A 144 -15.80 6.51 -1.96
CA PHE A 144 -14.37 6.56 -1.66
C PHE A 144 -13.65 7.63 -2.49
N CYS A 145 -12.89 8.50 -1.83
CA CYS A 145 -11.99 9.44 -2.45
C CYS A 145 -10.55 9.12 -1.99
N LEU A 146 -9.81 8.45 -2.86
CA LEU A 146 -8.43 8.05 -2.61
C LEU A 146 -7.49 9.22 -2.89
N MET A 147 -6.67 9.60 -1.91
CA MET A 147 -5.69 10.67 -2.05
C MET A 147 -4.31 10.06 -2.31
N TYR A 148 -3.75 10.37 -3.48
CA TYR A 148 -2.41 9.92 -3.87
C TYR A 148 -1.43 11.09 -3.94
N SER A 149 -0.15 10.80 -3.73
CA SER A 149 0.96 11.74 -3.91
C SER A 149 1.89 11.28 -5.04
N GLY A 150 2.86 12.12 -5.44
CA GLY A 150 3.85 11.80 -6.48
C GLY A 150 4.59 10.46 -6.30
N PRO A 151 5.05 10.10 -5.08
CA PRO A 151 5.65 8.79 -4.78
C PRO A 151 4.83 7.55 -5.17
N ILE A 152 3.53 7.67 -5.48
CA ILE A 152 2.77 6.54 -6.04
C ILE A 152 3.41 5.99 -7.33
N ARG A 153 4.16 6.82 -8.06
CA ARG A 153 4.86 6.42 -9.28
C ARG A 153 5.86 5.28 -9.06
N SER A 154 6.45 5.13 -7.88
CA SER A 154 7.39 4.02 -7.60
C SER A 154 6.71 2.64 -7.54
N ALA A 155 5.39 2.57 -7.36
CA ALA A 155 4.65 1.32 -7.45
C ALA A 155 4.59 0.77 -8.89
N GLY A 156 4.83 1.63 -9.88
CA GLY A 156 4.61 1.33 -11.29
C GLY A 156 3.12 1.26 -11.66
N GLY A 157 2.85 1.16 -12.97
CA GLY A 157 1.49 1.18 -13.50
C GLY A 157 0.62 0.03 -13.00
N THR A 158 1.19 -1.18 -12.87
CA THR A 158 0.46 -2.38 -12.46
C THR A 158 -0.06 -2.29 -11.03
N ALA A 159 0.82 -2.06 -10.04
CA ALA A 159 0.41 -2.01 -8.65
C ALA A 159 -0.38 -0.72 -8.34
N GLY A 160 -0.04 0.39 -9.00
CA GLY A 160 -0.82 1.63 -8.93
C GLY A 160 -2.26 1.43 -9.40
N ALA A 161 -2.47 0.83 -10.57
CA ALA A 161 -3.81 0.54 -11.08
C ALA A 161 -4.55 -0.48 -10.20
N PHE A 162 -3.87 -1.53 -9.73
CA PHE A 162 -4.51 -2.55 -8.89
C PHE A 162 -4.83 -2.04 -7.48
N SER A 163 -4.19 -0.97 -7.00
CA SER A 163 -4.59 -0.30 -5.76
C SER A 163 -6.03 0.22 -5.82
N LEU A 164 -6.50 0.67 -6.99
CA LEU A 164 -7.89 1.07 -7.23
C LEU A 164 -8.83 -0.15 -7.15
N VAL A 165 -8.39 -1.31 -7.63
CA VAL A 165 -9.15 -2.57 -7.55
C VAL A 165 -9.30 -3.04 -6.11
N ILE A 166 -8.23 -2.94 -5.31
CA ILE A 166 -8.27 -3.23 -3.87
C ILE A 166 -9.25 -2.28 -3.16
N ALA A 167 -9.12 -0.98 -3.41
CA ALA A 167 -9.98 0.02 -2.80
C ALA A 167 -11.46 -0.19 -3.18
N ASP A 168 -11.75 -0.48 -4.45
CA ASP A 168 -13.11 -0.81 -4.91
C ASP A 168 -13.65 -2.10 -4.29
N HIS A 169 -12.78 -3.11 -4.10
CA HIS A 169 -13.17 -4.34 -3.42
C HIS A 169 -13.60 -4.08 -1.97
N ILE A 170 -12.83 -3.28 -1.23
CA ILE A 170 -13.15 -2.86 0.14
C ILE A 170 -14.43 -2.01 0.14
N ARG A 171 -14.52 -1.00 -0.73
CA ARG A 171 -15.69 -0.12 -0.90
C ARG A 171 -16.99 -0.92 -1.03
N LYS A 172 -17.01 -1.89 -1.96
CA LYS A 172 -18.16 -2.78 -2.20
C LYS A 172 -18.54 -3.58 -0.96
N LYS A 173 -17.56 -4.11 -0.23
CA LYS A 173 -17.79 -4.92 0.97
C LYS A 173 -18.23 -4.10 2.18
N MET A 174 -17.80 -2.84 2.24
CA MET A 174 -18.14 -1.91 3.32
C MET A 174 -19.42 -1.11 3.04
N GLY A 175 -20.06 -1.31 1.88
CA GLY A 175 -21.37 -0.75 1.57
C GLY A 175 -21.35 0.69 1.06
N TYR A 176 -20.21 1.17 0.57
CA TYR A 176 -20.10 2.52 -0.01
C TYR A 176 -20.48 2.52 -1.49
N ASP A 177 -21.01 3.64 -1.93
CA ASP A 177 -21.59 3.81 -3.25
C ASP A 177 -20.52 4.22 -4.30
N VAL A 178 -20.88 4.11 -5.58
CA VAL A 178 -19.95 4.42 -6.69
C VAL A 178 -19.77 5.94 -6.88
N TYR A 179 -18.59 6.41 -7.26
CA TYR A 179 -18.37 7.82 -7.61
C TYR A 179 -19.26 8.30 -8.77
N ASP A 180 -19.92 9.46 -8.60
CA ASP A 180 -20.83 10.07 -9.58
C ASP A 180 -20.25 11.34 -10.23
N ALA A 181 -19.23 11.15 -11.06
CA ALA A 181 -18.48 12.23 -11.70
C ALA A 181 -19.36 13.28 -12.41
N SER A 182 -19.17 14.55 -12.05
CA SER A 182 -19.76 15.69 -12.77
C SER A 182 -19.01 16.00 -14.06
N GLU A 183 -19.67 16.65 -15.03
CA GLU A 183 -18.96 17.11 -16.24
C GLU A 183 -17.87 18.16 -15.93
N LYS A 184 -17.98 18.91 -14.83
CA LYS A 184 -16.92 19.81 -14.39
C LYS A 184 -15.68 19.02 -13.94
N GLU A 185 -15.87 17.96 -13.18
CA GLU A 185 -14.76 17.09 -12.72
C GLU A 185 -14.13 16.31 -13.87
N ILE A 186 -14.94 15.81 -14.81
CA ILE A 186 -14.45 15.13 -16.00
C ILE A 186 -13.58 16.07 -16.85
N ARG A 187 -14.08 17.28 -17.14
CA ARG A 187 -13.30 18.29 -17.87
C ARG A 187 -12.03 18.68 -17.14
N ARG A 188 -12.10 18.85 -15.81
CA ARG A 188 -10.93 19.13 -14.97
C ARG A 188 -9.87 18.03 -15.10
N MET A 189 -10.27 16.75 -15.03
CA MET A 189 -9.32 15.63 -15.17
C MET A 189 -8.66 15.61 -16.55
N VAL A 190 -9.39 15.91 -17.62
CA VAL A 190 -8.81 16.05 -18.96
C VAL A 190 -7.76 17.16 -18.98
N THR A 191 -8.10 18.36 -18.50
CA THR A 191 -7.16 19.48 -18.46
C THR A 191 -5.93 19.17 -17.62
N GLU A 192 -6.11 18.59 -16.42
CA GLU A 192 -5.00 18.26 -15.52
C GLU A 192 -4.05 17.23 -16.13
N LEU A 193 -4.56 16.20 -16.82
CA LEU A 193 -3.70 15.19 -17.44
C LEU A 193 -2.88 15.74 -18.61
N TYR A 194 -3.47 16.61 -19.43
CA TYR A 194 -2.75 17.26 -20.54
C TYR A 194 -1.74 18.30 -20.02
N ASP A 195 -2.15 19.17 -19.09
CA ASP A 195 -1.23 20.15 -18.48
C ASP A 195 -0.07 19.46 -17.75
N TYR A 196 -0.34 18.37 -17.02
CA TYR A 196 0.71 17.60 -16.36
C TYR A 196 1.66 16.95 -17.36
N HIS A 197 1.13 16.39 -18.45
CA HIS A 197 1.95 15.80 -19.52
C HIS A 197 2.86 16.84 -20.21
N GLU A 198 2.32 18.03 -20.48
CA GLU A 198 3.03 19.08 -21.22
C GLU A 198 4.00 19.88 -20.35
N ARG A 199 3.64 20.15 -19.09
CA ARG A 199 4.34 21.14 -18.24
C ARG A 199 5.08 20.55 -17.06
N VAL A 200 4.83 19.30 -16.69
CA VAL A 200 5.44 18.67 -15.51
C VAL A 200 6.29 17.45 -15.90
N THR A 201 5.67 16.42 -16.48
CA THR A 201 6.39 15.23 -16.95
C THR A 201 5.56 14.43 -17.93
N ASN A 202 6.20 13.93 -18.98
CA ASN A 202 5.53 13.09 -19.96
C ASN A 202 5.03 11.79 -19.33
N LEU A 203 3.72 11.57 -19.48
CA LEU A 203 3.07 10.30 -19.14
C LEU A 203 3.61 9.18 -20.04
N GLN A 204 3.82 7.99 -19.47
CA GLN A 204 4.20 6.78 -20.23
C GLN A 204 3.15 6.41 -21.28
N TYR A 205 1.89 6.72 -20.99
CA TYR A 205 0.77 6.65 -21.91
C TYR A 205 -0.07 7.91 -21.71
N LEU A 206 -0.21 8.73 -22.75
CA LEU A 206 -1.15 9.85 -22.76
C LEU A 206 -2.47 9.37 -23.38
N PRO A 207 -3.51 9.09 -22.58
CA PRO A 207 -4.81 8.73 -23.12
C PRO A 207 -5.43 9.91 -23.89
N SER A 208 -6.17 9.58 -24.94
CA SER A 208 -7.01 10.54 -25.65
C SER A 208 -8.08 11.12 -24.71
N GLU A 209 -8.58 12.32 -25.03
CA GLU A 209 -9.69 12.92 -24.27
C GLU A 209 -10.91 11.98 -24.17
N LYS A 210 -11.20 11.22 -25.24
CA LYS A 210 -12.32 10.26 -25.24
C LYS A 210 -12.10 9.13 -24.22
N GLU A 211 -10.88 8.61 -24.12
CA GLU A 211 -10.53 7.59 -23.14
C GLU A 211 -10.60 8.14 -21.71
N ILE A 212 -10.06 9.34 -21.45
CA ILE A 212 -10.12 9.97 -20.12
C ILE A 212 -11.58 10.14 -19.69
N ARG A 213 -12.42 10.70 -20.58
CA ARG A 213 -13.86 10.87 -20.30
C ARG A 213 -14.56 9.55 -20.02
N TYR A 214 -14.22 8.50 -20.77
CA TYR A 214 -14.78 7.17 -20.54
C TYR A 214 -14.35 6.60 -19.18
N LEU A 215 -13.06 6.67 -18.86
CA LEU A 215 -12.50 6.16 -17.62
C LEU A 215 -13.08 6.87 -16.39
N VAL A 216 -13.10 8.21 -16.37
CA VAL A 216 -13.62 8.97 -15.22
C VAL A 216 -15.10 8.67 -14.96
N LYS A 217 -15.89 8.41 -16.00
CA LYS A 217 -17.30 8.00 -15.87
C LYS A 217 -17.49 6.56 -15.36
N LYS A 218 -16.44 5.76 -15.37
CA LYS A 218 -16.46 4.33 -14.99
C LYS A 218 -15.62 4.03 -13.76
N LEU A 219 -14.89 5.00 -13.22
CA LEU A 219 -14.21 4.85 -11.94
C LEU A 219 -15.26 4.61 -10.84
N PRO A 220 -15.05 3.58 -10.02
CA PRO A 220 -15.96 3.25 -8.93
C PRO A 220 -15.87 4.25 -7.78
#